data_AF-A6TR42-F1
#
_entry.id   AF-A6TR42-F1
#
_cell.length_a   1.000
_cell.length_b   1.000
_cell.length_c   1.000
_cell.angle_alpha   90.00
_cell.angle_beta   90.00
_cell.angle_gamma   90.00
#
_symmetry.space_group_name_H-M   'P 1'
#
loop_
_entity.id
_entity.type
_entity.pdbx_description
1 polymer ?
#
loop_
_entity_poly.entity_id
_entity_poly.type
_entity_poly.pdbx_seq_one_letter_code
_entity_poly.pdbx_strand_id
1 'polypeptide(L)'
;MISIWTFFLAMIISVAAELILRNTEVLFSFFILLIIIFVGVLSDIVGIAVTSSSIKPFHAMAANKVAGAKYAIQLVKNAGPVSNFCNDVVGDICGIISGVAGASIILQMPNLLFPLSKTVLTIVMSGFVASLTVGGKSIGKSIAIDHSEKIVFQAGRFLSFLNRKLDIEVIPNKRVNKRKER
;
A
#
# COMPACT_ATOMS: atom_id res chain seq x y z
N MET A 1 15.44 12.08 8.32
CA MET A 1 15.77 10.63 8.42
C MET A 1 14.85 9.78 7.56
N ILE A 2 13.52 9.99 7.57
CA ILE A 2 12.58 9.21 6.72
C ILE A 2 12.85 9.39 5.22
N SER A 3 13.12 10.62 4.74
CA SER A 3 13.41 10.88 3.32
C SER A 3 14.60 10.09 2.75
N ILE A 4 15.66 9.87 3.54
CA ILE A 4 16.84 9.10 3.12
C ILE A 4 16.48 7.62 2.99
N TRP A 5 15.74 7.06 3.95
CA TRP A 5 15.24 5.69 3.88
C TRP A 5 14.29 5.49 2.70
N THR A 6 13.35 6.42 2.51
CA THR A 6 12.42 6.39 1.37
C THR A 6 13.17 6.43 0.04
N PHE A 7 14.22 7.25 -0.07
CA PHE A 7 15.03 7.32 -1.30
C PHE A 7 15.69 5.98 -1.66
N PHE A 8 16.39 5.34 -0.72
CA PHE A 8 17.04 4.05 -0.98
C PHE A 8 16.02 2.95 -1.26
N LEU A 9 14.90 2.93 -0.52
CA LEU A 9 13.82 1.97 -0.74
C LEU A 9 13.19 2.17 -2.13
N ALA A 10 12.88 3.41 -2.50
CA ALA A 10 12.34 3.75 -3.81
C ALA A 10 13.30 3.33 -4.94
N MET A 11 14.61 3.53 -4.77
CA MET A 11 15.61 3.13 -5.76
C MET A 11 15.62 1.61 -5.96
N ILE A 12 15.66 0.83 -4.87
CA ILE A 12 15.69 -0.64 -4.95
C ILE A 12 14.42 -1.18 -5.61
N ILE A 13 13.25 -0.68 -5.18
CA ILE A 13 11.96 -1.13 -5.73
C ILE A 13 11.84 -0.72 -7.21
N SER A 14 12.26 0.50 -7.57
CA SER A 14 12.21 0.96 -8.97
C SER A 14 13.09 0.12 -9.88
N VAL A 15 14.32 -0.20 -9.46
CA VAL A 15 15.21 -1.10 -10.24
C VAL A 15 14.59 -2.48 -10.38
N ALA A 16 14.05 -3.04 -9.30
CA ALA A 16 13.39 -4.35 -9.35
C ALA A 16 12.17 -4.34 -10.30
N ALA A 17 11.33 -3.31 -10.23
CA ALA A 17 10.18 -3.15 -11.10
C ALA A 17 10.60 -3.03 -12.57
N GLU A 18 11.61 -2.22 -12.89
CA GLU A 18 12.09 -2.04 -14.26
C GLU A 18 12.62 -3.35 -14.86
N LEU A 19 13.38 -4.12 -14.07
CA LEU A 19 13.91 -5.43 -14.50
C LEU A 19 12.79 -6.43 -14.81
N ILE A 20 11.72 -6.42 -14.02
CA ILE A 20 10.54 -7.28 -14.25
C ILE A 20 9.80 -6.81 -15.51
N LEU A 21 9.54 -5.51 -15.65
CA LEU A 21 8.76 -4.97 -16.76
C LEU A 21 9.46 -5.06 -18.11
N ARG A 22 10.80 -4.99 -18.15
CA ARG A 22 11.56 -5.02 -19.41
C ARG A 22 11.57 -6.38 -20.09
N ASN A 23 11.46 -7.45 -19.30
CA ASN A 23 11.48 -8.84 -19.80
C ASN A 23 10.07 -9.41 -20.00
N THR A 24 9.03 -8.57 -19.87
CA THR A 24 7.64 -9.00 -19.87
C THR A 24 6.92 -8.47 -21.10
N GLU A 25 6.08 -9.30 -21.73
CA GLU A 25 5.28 -8.88 -22.87
C GLU A 25 4.39 -7.67 -22.53
N VAL A 26 4.15 -6.79 -23.50
CA VAL A 26 3.38 -5.54 -23.34
C VAL A 26 2.06 -5.76 -22.60
N LEU A 27 1.32 -6.83 -22.93
CA LEU A 27 0.04 -7.15 -22.28
C LEU A 27 0.21 -7.47 -20.80
N PHE A 28 1.19 -8.31 -20.46
CA PHE A 28 1.48 -8.65 -19.06
C PHE A 28 2.02 -7.44 -18.28
N SER A 29 2.84 -6.60 -18.90
CA SER A 29 3.36 -5.37 -18.29
C SER A 29 2.22 -4.40 -17.94
N PHE A 30 1.17 -4.32 -18.75
CA PHE A 30 -0.05 -3.56 -18.42
C PHE A 30 -0.81 -4.14 -17.23
N PHE A 31 -0.91 -5.47 -17.10
CA PHE A 31 -1.49 -6.09 -15.90
C PHE A 31 -0.68 -5.80 -14.63
N ILE A 32 0.65 -5.86 -14.72
CA ILE A 32 1.54 -5.51 -13.59
C ILE A 32 1.34 -4.04 -13.20
N LEU A 33 1.24 -3.13 -14.17
CA LEU A 33 0.94 -1.72 -13.92
C LEU A 33 -0.36 -1.55 -13.12
N LEU A 34 -1.44 -2.24 -13.51
CA LEU A 34 -2.70 -2.18 -12.77
C LEU A 34 -2.53 -2.69 -11.34
N ILE A 35 -1.80 -3.80 -11.13
CA ILE A 35 -1.52 -4.33 -9.78
C ILE A 35 -0.77 -3.29 -8.94
N ILE A 36 0.24 -2.62 -9.49
CA ILE A 36 1.01 -1.59 -8.78
C ILE A 36 0.10 -0.44 -8.33
N ILE A 37 -0.78 0.05 -9.21
CA ILE A 37 -1.76 1.09 -8.89
C ILE A 37 -2.71 0.62 -7.79
N PHE A 38 -3.26 -0.59 -7.92
CA PHE A 38 -4.17 -1.16 -6.91
C PHE A 38 -3.51 -1.30 -5.54
N VAL A 39 -2.27 -1.79 -5.48
CA VAL A 39 -1.52 -1.89 -4.23
C VAL A 39 -1.31 -0.51 -3.60
N GLY A 40 -0.95 0.49 -4.39
CA GLY A 40 -0.80 1.87 -3.92
C GLY A 40 -2.10 2.44 -3.35
N VAL A 41 -3.23 2.25 -4.04
CA VAL A 41 -4.55 2.70 -3.58
C VAL A 41 -5.00 1.95 -2.32
N LEU A 42 -4.83 0.62 -2.27
CA LEU A 42 -5.19 -0.19 -1.10
C LEU A 42 -4.36 0.20 0.12
N SER A 43 -3.07 0.49 -0.06
CA SER A 43 -2.21 0.99 1.02
C SER A 43 -2.73 2.33 1.57
N ASP A 44 -3.09 3.27 0.70
CA ASP A 44 -3.67 4.57 1.09
C ASP A 44 -4.97 4.40 1.89
N ILE A 45 -5.84 3.49 1.45
CA ILE A 45 -7.08 3.13 2.16
C ILE A 45 -6.78 2.62 3.58
N VAL A 46 -5.75 1.77 3.74
CA VAL A 46 -5.35 1.26 5.05
C VAL A 46 -4.84 2.39 5.95
N GLY A 47 -3.96 3.28 5.44
CA GLY A 47 -3.44 4.39 6.25
C GLY A 47 -4.55 5.32 6.75
N ILE A 48 -5.54 5.60 5.90
CA ILE A 48 -6.68 6.46 6.24
C ILE A 48 -7.67 5.74 7.16
N ALA A 49 -7.90 4.46 6.97
CA ALA A 49 -8.72 3.65 7.86
C ALA A 49 -8.12 3.60 9.27
N VAL A 50 -6.78 3.46 9.39
CA VAL A 50 -6.09 3.42 10.68
C VAL A 50 -6.24 4.74 11.43
N THR A 51 -6.15 5.88 10.73
CA THR A 51 -6.28 7.22 11.35
C THR A 51 -7.71 7.61 11.68
N SER A 52 -8.70 7.11 10.94
CA SER A 52 -10.12 7.38 11.18
C SER A 52 -10.77 6.42 12.18
N SER A 53 -10.18 5.25 12.43
CA SER A 53 -10.77 4.24 13.33
C SER A 53 -10.65 4.58 14.82
N SER A 54 -11.66 4.18 15.59
CA SER A 54 -11.66 4.29 17.05
C SER A 54 -11.06 3.04 17.71
N ILE A 55 -10.33 3.22 18.81
CA ILE A 55 -9.69 2.09 19.51
C ILE A 55 -10.64 1.24 20.37
N LYS A 56 -11.79 1.81 20.76
CA LYS A 56 -12.81 1.18 21.63
C LYS A 56 -13.34 -0.17 21.10
N PRO A 57 -13.80 -0.29 19.83
CA PRO A 57 -14.28 -1.56 19.27
C PRO A 57 -13.22 -2.67 19.35
N PHE A 58 -11.95 -2.34 19.10
CA PHE A 58 -10.88 -3.34 19.13
C PHE A 58 -10.56 -3.85 20.54
N HIS A 59 -10.74 -3.01 21.57
CA HIS A 59 -10.63 -3.46 22.96
C HIS A 59 -11.73 -4.48 23.32
N ALA A 60 -12.97 -4.26 22.87
CA ALA A 60 -14.06 -5.22 23.05
C ALA A 60 -13.77 -6.54 22.31
N MET A 61 -13.30 -6.46 21.07
CA MET A 61 -12.88 -7.65 20.30
C MET A 61 -11.73 -8.41 20.98
N ALA A 62 -10.76 -7.70 21.55
CA ALA A 62 -9.65 -8.32 22.27
C ALA A 62 -10.09 -8.99 23.59
N ALA A 63 -11.06 -8.41 24.31
CA ALA A 63 -11.67 -9.03 25.49
C ALA A 63 -12.39 -10.34 25.13
N ASN A 64 -13.06 -10.36 23.98
CA ASN A 64 -13.68 -11.57 23.40
C ASN A 64 -12.67 -12.52 22.71
N LYS A 65 -11.36 -12.31 22.90
CA LYS A 65 -10.28 -13.14 22.36
C LYS A 65 -10.31 -13.31 20.83
N VAL A 66 -10.82 -12.31 20.11
CA VAL A 66 -10.85 -12.34 18.63
C VAL A 66 -9.41 -12.25 18.09
N ALA A 67 -9.03 -13.21 17.24
CA ALA A 67 -7.72 -13.25 16.62
C ALA A 67 -7.49 -12.01 15.73
N GLY A 68 -6.32 -11.38 15.85
CA GLY A 68 -5.99 -10.13 15.14
C GLY A 68 -6.37 -8.84 15.87
N ALA A 69 -7.24 -8.88 16.90
CA ALA A 69 -7.66 -7.68 17.61
C ALA A 69 -6.50 -6.93 18.29
N LYS A 70 -5.51 -7.65 18.84
CA LYS A 70 -4.31 -7.05 19.44
C LYS A 70 -3.47 -6.26 18.42
N TYR A 71 -3.36 -6.76 17.19
CA TYR A 71 -2.64 -6.08 16.11
C TYR A 71 -3.41 -4.87 15.61
N ALA A 72 -4.74 -4.97 15.50
CA ALA A 72 -5.58 -3.81 15.19
C ALA A 72 -5.40 -2.69 16.24
N ILE A 73 -5.40 -3.03 17.53
CA ILE A 73 -5.08 -2.05 18.61
C ILE A 73 -3.71 -1.41 18.39
N GLN A 74 -2.68 -2.19 18.03
CA GLN A 74 -1.33 -1.66 17.79
C GLN A 74 -1.26 -0.74 16.57
N LEU A 75 -1.96 -1.06 15.48
CA LEU A 75 -2.05 -0.21 14.29
C LEU A 75 -2.66 1.14 14.65
N VAL A 76 -3.80 1.15 15.35
CA VAL A 76 -4.50 2.39 15.74
C VAL A 76 -3.70 3.20 16.77
N LYS A 77 -3.00 2.54 17.70
CA LYS A 77 -2.10 3.25 18.64
C LYS A 77 -0.94 3.95 17.93
N ASN A 78 -0.48 3.41 16.81
CA ASN A 78 0.61 3.97 16.02
C ASN A 78 0.07 4.57 14.71
N ALA A 79 -1.14 5.13 14.72
CA ALA A 79 -1.83 5.56 13.51
C ALA A 79 -1.03 6.58 12.69
N GLY A 80 -0.34 7.52 13.33
CA GLY A 80 0.50 8.51 12.64
C GLY A 80 1.63 7.85 11.82
N PRO A 81 2.56 7.12 12.46
CA PRO A 81 3.63 6.43 11.74
C PRO A 81 3.14 5.44 10.68
N VAL A 82 2.07 4.67 10.97
CA VAL A 82 1.50 3.70 10.03
C VAL A 82 0.90 4.41 8.82
N SER A 83 0.15 5.49 9.03
CA SER A 83 -0.45 6.27 7.94
C SER A 83 0.62 6.91 7.07
N ASN A 84 1.67 7.50 7.65
CA ASN A 84 2.75 8.10 6.85
C ASN A 84 3.48 7.03 6.04
N PHE A 85 3.71 5.84 6.60
CA PHE A 85 4.31 4.74 5.85
C PHE A 85 3.39 4.27 4.71
N CYS A 86 2.11 4.00 4.99
CA CYS A 86 1.17 3.50 4.00
C CYS A 86 0.87 4.51 2.88
N ASN A 87 0.70 5.79 3.24
CA ASN A 87 0.30 6.83 2.30
C ASN A 87 1.52 7.44 1.59
N ASP A 88 2.50 7.92 2.35
CA ASP A 88 3.62 8.72 1.81
C ASP A 88 4.76 7.83 1.28
N VAL A 89 5.03 6.68 1.91
CA VAL A 89 6.10 5.81 1.43
C VAL A 89 5.57 4.86 0.37
N VAL A 90 4.61 4.01 0.71
CA VAL A 90 4.11 2.99 -0.23
C VAL A 90 3.28 3.63 -1.34
N GLY A 91 2.36 4.54 -0.99
CA GLY A 91 1.50 5.20 -1.96
C GLY A 91 2.27 6.02 -3.00
N ASP A 92 3.23 6.85 -2.57
CA ASP A 92 4.00 7.69 -3.51
C ASP A 92 4.98 6.85 -4.34
N ILE A 93 5.62 5.83 -3.77
CA ILE A 93 6.49 4.91 -4.52
C ILE A 93 5.68 4.18 -5.60
N CYS A 94 4.49 3.64 -5.28
CA CYS A 94 3.61 3.02 -6.28
C CYS A 94 3.19 4.03 -7.36
N GLY A 95 2.91 5.28 -6.99
CA GLY A 95 2.62 6.36 -7.93
C GLY A 95 3.77 6.63 -8.91
N ILE A 96 5.00 6.78 -8.41
CA ILE A 96 6.19 7.01 -9.24
C ILE A 96 6.46 5.81 -10.15
N ILE A 97 6.46 4.60 -9.59
CA ILE A 97 6.74 3.37 -10.34
C ILE A 97 5.68 3.13 -11.41
N SER A 98 4.40 3.35 -11.12
CA SER A 98 3.33 3.20 -12.13
C SER A 98 3.48 4.20 -13.29
N GLY A 99 3.94 5.43 -13.02
CA GLY A 99 4.24 6.42 -14.06
C GLY A 99 5.39 5.98 -14.97
N VAL A 100 6.50 5.52 -14.38
CA VAL A 100 7.66 5.00 -15.12
C VAL A 100 7.27 3.74 -15.92
N ALA A 101 6.58 2.80 -15.28
CA ALA A 101 6.05 1.59 -15.90
C ALA A 101 5.17 1.91 -17.12
N GLY A 102 4.25 2.87 -17.01
CA GLY A 102 3.40 3.31 -18.11
C GLY A 102 4.20 3.81 -19.31
N ALA A 103 5.26 4.58 -19.08
CA ALA A 103 6.16 5.04 -20.13
C ALA A 103 6.98 3.88 -20.74
N SER A 104 7.54 2.99 -19.90
CA SER A 104 8.32 1.84 -20.35
C SER A 104 7.50 0.87 -21.21
N ILE A 105 6.20 0.67 -20.91
CA ILE A 105 5.29 -0.16 -21.72
C ILE A 105 5.17 0.39 -23.16
N ILE A 106 5.01 1.70 -23.31
CA ILE A 106 4.84 2.35 -24.62
C ILE A 106 6.15 2.33 -25.42
N LEU A 107 7.29 2.48 -24.73
CA LEU A 107 8.59 2.40 -25.38
C LEU A 107 8.83 1.00 -25.97
N GLN A 108 8.40 -0.05 -25.28
CA GLN A 108 8.47 -1.44 -25.72
C GLN A 108 7.50 -1.77 -26.86
N MET A 109 6.45 -0.99 -27.07
CA MET A 109 5.53 -1.25 -28.18
C MET A 109 6.25 -1.04 -29.54
N PRO A 110 6.11 -2.01 -30.47
CA PRO A 110 6.56 -1.82 -31.83
C PRO A 110 5.84 -0.59 -32.42
N ASN A 111 6.48 0.07 -33.39
CA ASN A 111 5.86 1.21 -34.07
C ASN A 111 4.50 0.76 -34.63
N LEU A 112 3.42 1.30 -34.08
CA LEU A 112 2.08 1.01 -34.57
C LEU A 112 1.96 1.55 -36.01
N LEU A 113 1.16 0.86 -36.81
CA LEU A 113 0.71 1.32 -38.14
C LEU A 113 -0.11 2.63 -38.10
N PHE A 114 -0.41 3.15 -36.91
CA PHE A 114 -1.14 4.39 -36.69
C PHE A 114 -0.23 5.64 -36.74
N PRO A 115 -0.71 6.79 -37.22
CA PRO A 115 0.06 8.04 -37.30
C PRO A 115 0.28 8.73 -35.94
N LEU A 116 -0.07 8.08 -34.82
CA LEU A 116 0.07 8.66 -33.49
C LEU A 116 1.53 8.59 -33.04
N SER A 117 2.10 9.74 -32.69
CA SER A 117 3.45 9.79 -32.13
C SER A 117 3.47 9.09 -30.77
N LYS A 118 4.57 8.37 -30.49
CA LYS A 118 4.78 7.72 -29.18
C LYS A 118 4.60 8.69 -28.01
N THR A 119 4.94 9.97 -28.23
CA THR A 119 4.71 11.06 -27.27
C THR A 119 3.24 11.23 -26.89
N VAL A 120 2.33 11.25 -27.86
CA VAL A 120 0.89 11.38 -27.58
C VAL A 120 0.39 10.18 -26.79
N LEU A 121 0.84 8.97 -27.15
CA LEU A 121 0.48 7.76 -26.43
C LEU A 121 0.97 7.80 -24.97
N THR A 122 2.20 8.27 -24.72
CA THR A 122 2.74 8.48 -23.37
C THR A 122 1.93 9.48 -22.56
N ILE A 123 1.50 10.58 -23.15
CA ILE A 123 0.66 11.57 -22.46
C ILE A 123 -0.69 10.94 -22.08
N VAL A 124 -1.34 10.23 -23.01
CA VAL A 124 -2.62 9.56 -22.75
C VAL A 124 -2.47 8.51 -21.65
N MET A 125 -1.42 7.69 -21.71
CA MET A 125 -1.15 6.67 -20.69
C MET A 125 -0.83 7.28 -19.33
N SER A 126 -0.03 8.35 -19.27
CA SER A 126 0.22 9.07 -18.02
C SER A 126 -1.06 9.66 -17.44
N GLY A 127 -1.94 10.21 -18.28
CA GLY A 127 -3.25 10.71 -17.87
C GLY A 127 -4.16 9.60 -17.36
N PHE A 128 -4.12 8.42 -18.00
CA PHE A 128 -4.86 7.24 -17.56
C PHE A 128 -4.38 6.71 -16.20
N VAL A 129 -3.06 6.59 -16.01
CA VAL A 129 -2.48 6.19 -14.71
C VAL A 129 -2.82 7.20 -13.62
N ALA A 130 -2.71 8.50 -13.91
CA ALA A 130 -3.06 9.56 -12.97
C ALA A 130 -4.54 9.54 -12.59
N SER A 131 -5.44 9.40 -13.55
CA SER A 131 -6.89 9.37 -13.29
C SER A 131 -7.30 8.14 -12.47
N LEU A 132 -6.74 6.96 -12.77
CA LEU A 132 -6.96 5.76 -11.97
C LEU A 132 -6.42 5.90 -10.55
N THR A 133 -5.23 6.48 -10.39
CA THR A 133 -4.61 6.63 -9.06
C THR A 133 -5.38 7.63 -8.21
N VAL A 134 -5.66 8.83 -8.74
CA VAL A 134 -6.36 9.89 -8.01
C VAL A 134 -7.83 9.51 -7.78
N GLY A 135 -8.50 8.98 -8.81
CA GLY A 135 -9.88 8.51 -8.71
C GLY A 135 -10.03 7.35 -7.74
N GLY A 136 -9.12 6.36 -7.81
CA GLY A 136 -9.08 5.22 -6.89
C GLY A 136 -8.86 5.65 -5.43
N LYS A 137 -7.91 6.56 -5.17
CA LYS A 137 -7.71 7.12 -3.82
C LYS A 137 -8.94 7.90 -3.33
N SER A 138 -9.60 8.66 -4.19
CA SER A 138 -10.79 9.44 -3.82
C SER A 138 -11.96 8.53 -3.39
N ILE A 139 -12.29 7.53 -4.21
CA ILE A 139 -13.33 6.55 -3.88
C ILE A 139 -12.93 5.74 -2.63
N GLY A 140 -11.67 5.31 -2.59
CA GLY A 140 -11.10 4.57 -1.49
C GLY A 140 -11.19 5.30 -0.15
N LYS A 141 -11.01 6.62 -0.13
CA LYS A 141 -11.14 7.45 1.08
C LYS A 141 -12.51 7.38 1.73
N SER A 142 -13.59 7.47 0.93
CA SER A 142 -14.94 7.37 1.49
C SER A 142 -15.15 6.00 2.14
N ILE A 143 -14.74 4.95 1.44
CA ILE A 143 -14.82 3.57 1.96
C ILE A 143 -13.97 3.40 3.22
N ALA A 144 -12.77 3.99 3.24
CA ALA A 144 -11.85 3.94 4.37
C ALA A 144 -12.46 4.57 5.63
N ILE A 145 -13.20 5.66 5.48
CA ILE A 145 -13.83 6.36 6.61
C ILE A 145 -15.07 5.58 7.08
N ASP A 146 -15.97 5.21 6.17
CA ASP A 146 -17.23 4.54 6.48
C ASP A 146 -17.03 3.13 7.07
N HIS A 147 -15.97 2.44 6.63
CA HIS A 147 -15.66 1.06 7.01
C HIS A 147 -14.30 0.93 7.72
N SER A 148 -13.82 2.01 8.33
CA SER A 148 -12.51 2.10 9.00
C SER A 148 -12.24 0.93 9.95
N GLU A 149 -13.19 0.62 10.84
CA GLU A 149 -13.04 -0.45 11.82
C GLU A 149 -12.82 -1.83 11.19
N LYS A 150 -13.56 -2.14 10.12
CA LYS A 150 -13.46 -3.43 9.43
C LYS A 150 -12.13 -3.54 8.68
N ILE A 151 -11.71 -2.47 8.00
CA ILE A 151 -10.46 -2.44 7.24
C ILE A 151 -9.27 -2.61 8.18
N VAL A 152 -9.23 -1.87 9.29
CA VAL A 152 -8.16 -1.98 10.29
C VAL A 152 -8.17 -3.35 10.95
N PHE A 153 -9.35 -3.92 11.25
CA PHE A 153 -9.44 -5.28 11.78
C PHE A 153 -8.87 -6.30 10.79
N GLN A 154 -9.18 -6.17 9.51
CA GLN A 154 -8.70 -7.07 8.47
C GLN A 154 -7.19 -6.93 8.25
N ALA A 155 -6.65 -5.71 8.27
CA ALA A 155 -5.22 -5.45 8.26
C ALA A 155 -4.52 -6.06 9.49
N GLY A 156 -5.10 -5.88 10.68
CA GLY A 156 -4.59 -6.48 11.92
C GLY A 156 -4.65 -8.02 11.90
N ARG A 157 -5.68 -8.60 11.31
CA ARG A 157 -5.81 -10.06 11.12
C ARG A 157 -4.78 -10.59 10.12
N PHE A 158 -4.56 -9.87 9.02
CA PHE A 158 -3.52 -10.20 8.04
C PHE A 158 -2.14 -10.19 8.69
N LEU A 159 -1.82 -9.14 9.46
CA LEU A 159 -0.56 -9.03 10.19
C LEU A 159 -0.41 -10.14 11.25
N SER A 160 -1.49 -10.48 11.95
CA SER A 160 -1.50 -11.60 12.90
C SER A 160 -1.25 -12.95 12.24
N PHE A 161 -1.80 -13.16 11.05
CA PHE A 161 -1.59 -14.38 10.28
C PHE A 161 -0.15 -14.46 9.77
N LEU A 162 0.38 -13.34 9.27
CA LEU A 162 1.75 -13.23 8.80
C LEU A 162 2.75 -13.52 9.93
N ASN A 163 2.54 -12.94 11.12
CA ASN A 163 3.39 -13.23 12.28
C ASN A 163 3.33 -14.71 12.68
N ARG A 164 2.14 -15.32 12.68
CA ARG A 164 2.00 -16.74 13.07
C ARG A 164 2.68 -17.70 12.08
N LYS A 165 2.84 -17.29 10.80
CA LYS A 165 3.50 -18.10 9.77
C LYS A 165 5.00 -17.80 9.62
N LEU A 166 5.42 -16.57 9.89
CA LEU A 166 6.80 -16.13 9.66
C LEU A 166 7.63 -16.02 10.94
N ASP A 167 7.03 -16.08 12.13
CA ASP A 167 7.69 -15.92 13.44
C ASP A 167 8.54 -14.62 13.55
N ILE A 168 8.18 -13.61 12.75
CA ILE A 168 8.84 -12.30 12.75
C ILE A 168 8.10 -11.41 13.75
N GLU A 169 8.69 -11.13 14.92
CA GLU A 169 8.19 -10.11 15.85
C GLU A 169 8.23 -8.71 15.19
N VAL A 170 7.26 -8.40 14.31
CA VAL A 170 7.19 -7.11 13.59
C VAL A 170 6.94 -5.93 14.56
N ILE A 171 6.45 -6.21 15.78
CA ILE A 171 6.14 -5.17 16.76
C ILE A 171 6.62 -5.61 18.15
N PRO A 172 7.60 -4.93 18.77
CA PRO A 172 8.12 -5.29 20.08
C PRO A 172 7.00 -5.17 21.11
N ASN A 173 6.64 -6.30 21.69
CA ASN A 173 5.65 -6.39 22.73
C ASN A 173 6.28 -5.88 24.03
N LYS A 174 6.05 -4.61 24.40
CA LYS A 174 6.34 -4.16 25.77
C LYS A 174 5.46 -4.97 26.72
N ARG A 175 6.02 -6.07 27.25
CA ARG A 175 5.45 -6.84 28.34
C ARG A 175 5.18 -5.88 29.49
N VAL A 176 3.91 -5.58 29.71
CA VAL A 176 3.44 -4.98 30.96
C VAL A 176 3.76 -6.02 32.04
N ASN A 177 4.83 -5.74 32.80
CA ASN A 177 5.25 -6.51 33.96
C ASN A 177 4.10 -6.43 34.99
N LYS A 178 3.21 -7.42 34.97
CA LYS A 178 2.19 -7.59 36.02
C LYS A 178 2.92 -7.97 37.30
N ARG A 179 2.91 -7.03 38.25
CA ARG A 179 2.91 -7.22 39.72
C ARG A 179 3.34 -8.61 40.20
N LYS A 180 4.56 -8.69 40.73
CA LYS A 180 4.82 -9.49 41.94
C LYS A 180 4.38 -8.64 43.14
N GLU A 181 3.13 -8.80 43.53
CA GLU A 181 2.69 -8.57 44.92
C GLU A 181 2.16 -9.91 45.41
N ARG A 182 3.01 -10.59 46.18
CA ARG A 182 2.73 -11.46 47.32
C ARG A 182 4.02 -12.13 47.76
#